data_AF-A0AAV7IYX7-F1
#
_entry.id   AF-A0AAV7IYX7-F1
#
_cell.length_a   1.000
_cell.length_b   1.000
_cell.length_c   1.000
_cell.angle_alpha   90.00
_cell.angle_beta   90.00
_cell.angle_gamma   90.00
#
_symmetry.space_group_name_H-M   'P 1'
#
loop_
_entity.id
_entity.type
_entity.pdbx_description
1 polymer ?
#
loop_
_entity_poly.entity_id
_entity_poly.type
_entity_poly.pdbx_seq_one_letter_code
_entity_poly.pdbx_strand_id
1 'polypeptide(L)'
;MCKLRDFPKRINLSEQSLDGEKKQLRYRLSGTIGYQNNNHYVAYCHSLSSSWQFFNDSLPQPRGINSSTDIIPHGVLYILCQNSTNL
;
A
#
# COMPACT_ATOMS: atom_id res chain seq x y z
N MET A 1 3.51 5.94 15.52
CA MET A 1 3.58 6.84 14.36
C MET A 1 4.76 6.38 13.50
N CYS A 2 4.61 6.33 12.18
CA CYS A 2 5.69 5.97 11.24
C CYS A 2 5.59 6.84 9.98
N LYS A 3 6.55 6.73 9.07
CA LYS A 3 6.54 7.40 7.77
C LYS A 3 6.08 6.47 6.66
N LEU A 4 5.50 7.04 5.61
CA LEU A 4 5.09 6.26 4.42
C LEU A 4 6.23 5.46 3.78
N ARG A 5 7.48 5.96 3.86
CA ARG A 5 8.67 5.26 3.37
C ARG A 5 9.06 4.03 4.19
N ASP A 6 8.50 3.85 5.39
CA ASP A 6 8.87 2.75 6.28
C ASP A 6 8.21 1.44 5.86
N PHE A 7 7.20 1.48 4.98
CA PHE A 7 6.59 0.27 4.41
C PHE A 7 7.44 -0.29 3.25
N PRO A 8 7.76 -1.59 3.26
CA PRO A 8 8.46 -2.22 2.14
C PRO A 8 7.67 -2.04 0.85
N LYS A 9 8.32 -1.53 -0.20
CA LYS A 9 7.68 -1.36 -1.53
C LYS A 9 7.27 -2.69 -2.17
N ARG A 10 7.93 -3.78 -1.78
CA ARG A 10 7.68 -5.14 -2.25
C ARG A 10 7.79 -6.11 -1.09
N ILE A 11 6.92 -7.12 -1.08
CA ILE A 11 7.01 -8.27 -0.18
C ILE A 11 6.87 -9.55 -1.01
N ASN A 12 7.60 -10.59 -0.62
CA ASN A 12 7.49 -11.91 -1.21
C ASN A 12 6.91 -12.85 -0.13
N LEU A 13 5.81 -13.50 -0.45
CA LEU A 13 5.17 -14.48 0.43
C LEU A 13 5.17 -15.83 -0.26
N SER A 14 5.40 -16.89 0.52
CA SER A 14 5.25 -18.26 0.04
C SER A 14 3.89 -18.79 0.43
N GLU A 15 3.16 -19.33 -0.53
CA GLU A 15 1.95 -20.12 -0.31
C GLU A 15 2.30 -21.60 -0.51
N GLN A 16 1.79 -22.46 0.37
CA GLN A 16 1.89 -23.91 0.22
C GLN A 16 0.48 -24.45 -0.01
N SER A 17 0.28 -25.14 -1.12
CA SER A 17 -0.98 -25.82 -1.43
C SER A 17 -1.12 -27.13 -0.67
N LEU A 18 -2.34 -27.67 -0.65
CA LEU A 18 -2.67 -28.91 0.08
C LEU A 18 -1.95 -30.15 -0.47
N ASP A 19 -1.57 -30.14 -1.75
CA ASP A 19 -0.76 -31.17 -2.43
C ASP A 19 0.76 -31.00 -2.19
N GLY A 20 1.16 -29.97 -1.46
CA GLY A 20 2.55 -29.73 -1.07
C GLY A 20 3.35 -28.86 -2.03
N GLU A 21 2.77 -28.37 -3.14
CA GLU A 21 3.46 -27.41 -3.99
C GLU A 21 3.70 -26.09 -3.25
N LYS A 22 4.89 -25.50 -3.44
CA LYS A 22 5.24 -24.19 -2.90
C LYS A 22 5.30 -23.17 -4.00
N LYS A 23 4.47 -22.14 -3.89
CA LYS A 23 4.42 -21.02 -4.83
C LYS A 23 4.93 -19.75 -4.17
N GLN A 24 5.84 -19.06 -4.85
CA GLN A 24 6.30 -17.73 -4.45
C GLN A 24 5.40 -16.67 -5.07
N LEU A 25 4.76 -15.86 -4.24
CA LEU A 25 3.88 -14.76 -4.62
C LEU A 25 4.57 -13.43 -4.33
N ARG A 26 4.67 -12.59 -5.36
CA ARG A 26 5.29 -11.26 -5.26
C ARG A 26 4.20 -10.22 -5.15
N TYR A 27 4.29 -9.36 -4.17
CA TYR A 27 3.35 -8.25 -3.98
C TYR A 27 4.08 -6.93 -4.00
N ARG A 28 3.37 -5.89 -4.45
CA ARG A 28 3.81 -4.50 -4.38
C ARG A 28 2.93 -3.70 -3.44
N LEU A 29 3.52 -2.73 -2.76
CA LEU A 29 2.79 -1.74 -1.97
C LEU A 29 1.86 -0.94 -2.89
N SER A 30 0.59 -0.85 -2.51
CA SER A 30 -0.39 0.01 -3.17
C SER A 30 -0.87 1.15 -2.28
N GLY A 31 -0.72 1.03 -0.96
CA GLY A 31 -1.09 2.10 -0.06
C GLY A 31 -1.21 1.65 1.38
N THR A 32 -1.69 2.55 2.22
CA THR A 32 -2.02 2.29 3.63
C THR A 32 -3.26 3.09 4.02
N ILE A 33 -4.09 2.48 4.86
CA ILE A 33 -5.15 3.17 5.59
C ILE A 33 -4.52 3.75 6.85
N GLY A 34 -4.74 5.05 7.05
CA GLY A 34 -4.37 5.72 8.28
C GLY A 34 -5.57 6.38 8.95
N TYR A 35 -5.31 6.94 10.12
CA TYR A 35 -6.31 7.54 10.97
C TYR A 35 -5.87 8.94 11.40
N GLN A 36 -6.81 9.88 11.38
CA GLN A 36 -6.61 11.26 11.79
C GLN A 36 -7.32 11.56 13.12
N ASN A 37 -6.91 12.64 13.80
CA ASN A 37 -7.27 12.98 15.18
C ASN A 37 -8.77 13.25 15.46
N ASN A 38 -9.68 12.98 14.53
CA ASN A 38 -11.14 13.19 14.66
C ASN A 38 -11.95 11.91 14.42
N ASN A 39 -11.41 10.74 14.78
CA ASN A 39 -12.05 9.45 14.51
C ASN A 39 -12.34 9.19 13.02
N HIS A 40 -11.40 9.62 12.18
CA HIS A 40 -11.57 9.63 10.73
C HIS A 40 -10.51 8.81 10.02
N TYR A 41 -10.94 7.90 9.15
CA TYR A 41 -10.05 7.09 8.33
C TYR A 41 -9.76 7.77 7.00
N VAL A 42 -8.51 7.63 6.56
CA VAL A 42 -8.00 8.21 5.33
C VAL A 42 -7.15 7.18 4.59
N ALA A 43 -7.00 7.35 3.29
CA ALA A 43 -6.17 6.47 2.47
C ALA A 43 -4.95 7.22 1.92
N TYR A 44 -3.80 6.57 2.00
CA TYR A 44 -2.56 6.99 1.38
C TYR A 44 -2.25 5.98 0.28
N CYS A 45 -2.34 6.37 -0.98
CA CYS A 45 -2.13 5.47 -2.12
C CYS A 45 -0.75 5.72 -2.74
N HIS A 46 -0.07 4.65 -3.08
CA HIS A 46 1.23 4.65 -3.75
C HIS A 46 1.04 4.25 -5.21
N SER A 47 1.29 5.18 -6.13
CA SER A 47 1.12 4.98 -7.56
C SER A 47 2.23 4.11 -8.16
N LEU A 48 2.03 3.65 -9.39
CA LEU A 48 3.05 2.92 -10.17
C LEU A 48 4.27 3.81 -10.50
N SER A 49 4.07 5.12 -10.61
CA SER A 49 5.16 6.09 -10.83
C SER A 49 5.90 6.48 -9.55
N SER A 50 5.69 5.74 -8.45
CA SER A 50 6.32 5.98 -7.14
C SER A 50 5.94 7.32 -6.47
N SER A 51 4.78 7.88 -6.81
CA SER A 51 4.23 9.05 -6.14
C SER A 51 3.19 8.64 -5.09
N TRP A 52 3.09 9.41 -4.00
CA TRP A 52 2.07 9.22 -2.98
C TRP A 52 0.93 10.23 -3.16
N GLN A 53 -0.29 9.75 -2.97
CA GLN A 53 -1.51 10.56 -2.97
C GLN A 53 -2.31 10.31 -1.70
N PHE A 54 -2.85 11.39 -1.15
CA PHE A 54 -3.71 11.41 0.02
C PHE A 54 -5.17 11.53 -0.39
N PHE A 55 -6.00 10.60 0.07
CA PHE A 55 -7.43 10.55 -0.14
C PHE A 55 -8.15 10.73 1.20
N ASN A 56 -9.00 11.74 1.26
CA ASN A 56 -9.91 12.01 2.37
C ASN A 56 -11.23 12.44 1.73
N ASP A 57 -12.31 11.75 2.10
CA ASP A 57 -13.68 11.96 1.61
C ASP A 57 -14.22 13.39 1.87
N SER A 58 -13.65 14.10 2.83
CA SER A 58 -13.98 15.49 3.15
C SER A 58 -13.29 16.49 2.21
N LEU A 59 -12.41 16.03 1.31
CA LEU A 59 -11.71 16.87 0.35
C LEU A 59 -12.23 16.60 -1.07
N PRO A 60 -12.36 17.64 -1.92
CA PRO A 60 -12.90 17.49 -3.26
C PRO A 60 -11.96 16.73 -4.21
N GLN A 61 -10.66 16.68 -3.91
CA GLN A 61 -9.66 16.03 -4.75
C GLN A 61 -8.52 15.40 -3.92
N PRO A 62 -7.88 14.34 -4.44
CA PRO A 62 -6.68 13.78 -3.83
C PRO A 62 -5.52 14.79 -3.80
N ARG A 63 -4.71 14.76 -2.74
CA ARG A 63 -3.54 15.63 -2.60
C ARG A 63 -2.25 14.87 -2.81
N GLY A 64 -1.31 15.42 -3.57
CA GLY A 64 0.05 14.89 -3.65
C GLY A 64 0.77 15.04 -2.30
N ILE A 65 1.45 13.99 -1.86
CA ILE A 65 2.24 13.99 -0.62
C ILE A 65 3.57 13.27 -0.85
N ASN A 66 4.51 13.42 0.08
CA ASN A 66 5.82 12.78 -0.02
C ASN A 66 5.95 11.56 0.90
N SER A 67 6.95 10.73 0.64
CA SER A 67 7.21 9.51 1.41
C SER A 67 7.72 9.76 2.84
N SER A 68 8.10 11.00 3.19
CA SER A 68 8.46 11.39 4.55
C SER A 68 7.27 11.80 5.43
N THR A 69 6.04 11.80 4.90
CA THR A 69 4.82 12.12 5.65
C THR A 69 4.63 11.16 6.82
N ASP A 70 4.44 11.70 8.03
CA ASP A 70 4.13 10.94 9.24
C ASP A 70 2.66 10.53 9.26
N ILE A 71 2.40 9.29 9.68
CA ILE A 71 1.07 8.70 9.72
C ILE A 71 0.86 7.81 10.97
N ILE A 72 -0.41 7.55 11.26
CA ILE A 72 -0.84 6.51 12.20
C ILE A 72 -1.48 5.38 11.38
N PRO A 73 -0.72 4.34 11.01
CA PRO A 73 -1.21 3.29 10.13
C PRO A 73 -2.17 2.36 10.86
N HIS A 74 -3.22 1.93 10.15
CA HIS A 74 -4.19 0.95 10.62
C HIS A 74 -4.28 -0.27 9.71
N GLY A 75 -3.83 -0.15 8.45
CA GLY A 75 -3.69 -1.28 7.54
C GLY A 75 -2.80 -0.93 6.36
N VAL A 76 -2.11 -1.92 5.81
CA VAL A 76 -1.26 -1.75 4.63
C VAL A 76 -1.80 -2.63 3.51
N LEU A 77 -1.90 -2.06 2.31
CA LEU A 77 -2.42 -2.74 1.14
C LEU A 77 -1.28 -3.15 0.22
N TYR A 78 -1.21 -4.46 -0.03
CA TYR A 78 -0.31 -5.08 -0.98
C TYR A 78 -1.11 -5.73 -2.10
N ILE A 79 -0.75 -5.44 -3.35
CA ILE A 79 -1.39 -6.03 -4.52
C ILE A 79 -0.46 -7.06 -5.13
N LEU A 80 -1.02 -8.24 -5.45
CA LEU A 80 -0.30 -9.30 -6.15
C LEU A 80 0.21 -8.77 -7.49
N CYS A 81 1.51 -8.89 -7.71
CA CYS A 81 2.10 -8.65 -9.02
C CYS A 81 1.73 -9.83 -9.91
N GLN A 82 0.74 -9.67 -10.78
CA GLN A 82 0.56 -10.61 -11.88
C GLN A 82 1.84 -10.59 -12.73
N ASN A 83 2.33 -11.77 -13.10
CA ASN A 83 3.32 -11.85 -14.16
C ASN A 83 2.64 -11.33 -15.42
N SER A 84 3.00 -10.12 -15.85
CA SER A 84 2.62 -9.61 -17.15
C SER A 84 3.28 -10.49 -18.21
N THR A 85 2.62 -11.55 -18.65
CA THR A 85 2.81 -12.02 -20.03
C THR A 85 2.29 -10.90 -20.92
N ASN A 86 3.22 -10.08 -21.41
CA ASN A 86 3.13 -9.15 -22.55
C ASN A 86 1.86 -8.26 -22.62
N LEU A 87 2.04 -6.98 -22.26
CA LEU A 87 1.37 -5.88 -22.99
C LEU A 87 2.35 -5.38 -24.05
#